data_AF-J7RA35-F1
#
_entry.id   AF-J7RA35-F1
#
_cell.length_a   1.000
_cell.length_b   1.000
_cell.length_c   1.000
_cell.angle_alpha   90.00
_cell.angle_beta   90.00
_cell.angle_gamma   90.00
#
_symmetry.space_group_name_H-M   'P 1'
#
loop_
_entity.id
_entity.type
_entity.pdbx_description
1 polymer ?
#
loop_
_entity_poly.entity_id
_entity_poly.type
_entity_poly.pdbx_seq_one_letter_code
_entity_poly.pdbx_strand_id
1 'polypeptide(L)'
;YGSMAVLGYLMYGDGVQSQVTLNLPAARLSSKIAIYTTLVNPLAKYALMVTPIATVVEERIYVAVGQGSAVPVAVRTLLVLSTVVVAVALPFFGYLMALVGSFLSVGVSMLLPCVCYLRIFGAPSMNCCRTAMEAGAIFGILALGALVAVTGTYSSVMQIIHHL
;
A
#
# COMPACT_ATOMS: atom_id res chain seq x y z
N TYR A 1 10.25 -6.81 12.43
CA TYR A 1 9.73 -7.70 11.39
C TYR A 1 10.46 -9.04 11.35
N GLY A 2 11.78 -9.09 11.15
CA GLY A 2 12.53 -10.36 11.08
C GLY A 2 12.40 -11.27 12.30
N SER A 3 12.51 -10.74 13.52
CA SER A 3 12.32 -11.51 14.76
C SER A 3 10.92 -12.12 14.89
N MET A 4 9.88 -11.34 14.58
CA MET A 4 8.49 -11.82 14.60
C MET A 4 8.21 -12.87 13.51
N ALA A 5 8.87 -12.77 12.35
CA ALA A 5 8.75 -13.77 11.28
C ALA A 5 9.39 -15.10 11.69
N VAL A 6 10.58 -15.08 12.28
CA VAL A 6 11.26 -16.28 12.81
C VAL A 6 10.44 -16.93 13.92
N LEU A 7 9.96 -16.14 14.89
CA LEU A 7 9.13 -16.66 15.99
C LEU A 7 7.78 -17.20 15.51
N GLY A 8 7.14 -16.55 14.52
CA GLY A 8 5.89 -17.01 13.93
C GLY A 8 6.03 -18.33 13.17
N TYR A 9 7.11 -18.50 12.39
CA TYR A 9 7.41 -19.76 11.71
C TYR A 9 7.72 -20.89 12.70
N LEU A 10 8.50 -20.61 13.75
CA LEU A 10 8.79 -21.58 14.81
C LEU A 10 7.53 -22.03 15.58
N MET A 11 6.50 -21.16 15.70
CA MET A 11 5.25 -21.48 16.41
C MET A 11 4.25 -22.30 15.59
N TYR A 12 4.15 -22.07 14.27
CA TYR A 12 3.08 -22.66 13.44
C TYR A 12 3.59 -23.52 12.27
N GLY A 13 4.91 -23.57 12.05
CA GLY A 13 5.53 -24.35 10.98
C GLY A 13 5.02 -23.97 9.59
N ASP A 14 4.87 -24.97 8.72
CA ASP A 14 4.37 -24.80 7.34
C ASP A 14 2.89 -24.40 7.26
N GLY A 15 2.16 -24.35 8.38
CA GLY A 15 0.77 -23.90 8.47
C GLY A 15 0.60 -22.39 8.65
N VAL A 16 1.66 -21.56 8.52
CA VAL A 16 1.58 -20.10 8.69
C VAL A 16 0.60 -19.45 7.70
N GLN A 17 -0.50 -18.90 8.22
CA GLN A 17 -1.43 -18.10 7.43
C GLN A 17 -0.94 -16.66 7.28
N SER A 18 -1.46 -15.93 6.27
CA SER A 18 -1.06 -14.54 5.93
C SER A 18 -1.14 -13.54 7.09
N GLN A 19 -1.87 -13.88 8.16
CA GLN A 19 -1.86 -13.15 9.42
C GLN A 19 -1.55 -14.15 10.56
N VAL A 20 -0.52 -13.86 11.35
CA VAL A 20 -0.15 -14.65 12.54
C VAL A 20 -1.32 -14.72 13.54
N THR A 21 -2.17 -13.69 13.58
CA THR A 21 -3.39 -13.65 14.40
C THR A 21 -4.46 -14.65 13.98
N LEU A 22 -4.50 -15.05 12.72
CA LEU A 22 -5.50 -16.00 12.20
C LEU A 22 -5.16 -17.46 12.56
N ASN A 23 -3.89 -17.74 12.88
CA ASN A 23 -3.43 -19.05 13.37
C ASN A 23 -3.57 -19.24 14.88
N LEU A 24 -3.96 -18.20 15.64
CA LEU A 24 -4.13 -18.33 17.08
C LEU A 24 -5.31 -19.27 17.41
N PRO A 25 -5.11 -20.34 18.21
CA PRO A 25 -6.21 -21.20 18.63
C PRO A 25 -7.23 -20.39 19.43
N ALA A 26 -8.48 -20.38 18.96
CA ALA A 26 -9.59 -19.57 19.48
C ALA A 26 -10.08 -19.98 20.88
N ALA A 27 -9.51 -21.03 21.48
CA ALA A 27 -9.99 -21.64 22.70
C ALA A 27 -9.51 -20.98 24.01
N ARG A 28 -8.57 -20.02 24.00
CA ARG A 28 -8.06 -19.35 25.21
C ARG A 28 -8.46 -17.88 25.29
N LEU A 29 -8.85 -17.42 26.48
CA LEU A 29 -9.24 -16.03 26.78
C LEU A 29 -8.20 -14.99 26.33
N SER A 30 -6.91 -15.35 26.42
CA SER A 30 -5.78 -14.54 25.96
C SER A 30 -5.81 -14.28 24.44
N SER A 31 -6.22 -15.25 23.61
CA SER A 31 -6.38 -15.07 22.16
C SER A 31 -7.51 -14.08 21.85
N LYS A 32 -8.64 -14.13 22.58
CA LYS A 32 -9.74 -13.19 22.40
C LYS A 32 -9.31 -11.76 22.70
N ILE A 33 -8.60 -11.54 23.81
CA ILE A 33 -8.10 -10.19 24.16
C ILE A 33 -7.11 -9.71 23.10
N ALA A 34 -6.18 -10.55 22.65
CA ALA A 34 -5.22 -10.20 21.60
C ALA A 34 -5.91 -9.83 20.26
N ILE A 35 -6.96 -10.58 19.87
CA ILE A 35 -7.76 -10.29 18.67
C ILE A 35 -8.48 -8.96 18.83
N TYR A 36 -9.15 -8.71 19.96
CA TYR A 36 -9.85 -7.45 20.21
C TYR A 36 -8.90 -6.25 20.18
N THR A 37 -7.74 -6.34 20.85
CA THR A 37 -6.72 -5.27 20.81
C THR A 37 -6.19 -5.05 19.39
N THR A 38 -6.01 -6.12 18.60
CA THR A 38 -5.56 -6.04 17.21
C THR A 38 -6.62 -5.43 16.29
N LEU A 39 -7.90 -5.49 16.62
CA LEU A 39 -8.98 -4.86 15.84
C LEU A 39 -9.13 -3.35 16.13
N VAL A 40 -8.88 -2.93 17.37
CA VAL A 40 -8.96 -1.51 17.74
C VAL A 40 -7.93 -0.67 17.00
N ASN A 41 -6.72 -1.21 16.81
CA ASN A 41 -5.60 -0.45 16.23
C ASN A 41 -5.82 -0.06 14.75
N PRO A 42 -6.28 -0.95 13.85
CA PRO A 42 -6.66 -0.61 12.48
C PRO A 42 -7.86 0.32 12.41
N LEU A 43 -8.87 0.16 13.27
CA LEU A 43 -10.06 1.02 13.27
C LEU A 43 -9.68 2.48 13.58
N ALA A 44 -8.86 2.68 14.62
CA ALA A 44 -8.37 4.00 14.97
C ALA A 44 -7.45 4.58 13.88
N LYS A 45 -6.51 3.77 13.35
CA LYS A 45 -5.61 4.18 12.26
C LYS A 45 -6.38 4.57 10.99
N TYR A 46 -7.43 3.82 10.64
CA TYR A 46 -8.25 4.09 9.47
C TYR A 46 -8.96 5.44 9.59
N ALA A 47 -9.60 5.71 10.73
CA ALA A 47 -10.27 7.00 10.96
C ALA A 47 -9.30 8.19 10.85
N LEU A 48 -8.10 8.06 11.44
CA LEU A 48 -7.07 9.09 11.37
C LEU A 48 -6.48 9.26 9.97
N MET A 49 -6.38 8.20 9.17
CA MET A 49 -5.83 8.26 7.82
C MET A 49 -6.84 8.79 6.79
N VAL A 50 -8.12 8.44 6.91
CA VAL A 50 -9.17 8.86 5.97
C VAL A 50 -9.51 10.34 6.12
N THR A 51 -9.39 10.90 7.32
CA THR A 51 -9.73 12.31 7.57
C THR A 51 -8.92 13.29 6.71
N PRO A 52 -7.56 13.27 6.69
CA PRO A 52 -6.78 14.16 5.84
C PRO A 52 -6.97 13.87 4.35
N ILE A 53 -7.20 12.61 3.96
CA ILE A 53 -7.45 12.25 2.56
C ILE A 53 -8.79 12.85 2.10
N ALA A 54 -9.84 12.69 2.91
CA ALA A 54 -11.15 13.23 2.63
C ALA A 54 -11.11 14.75 2.51
N THR A 55 -10.42 15.45 3.42
CA THR A 55 -10.31 16.92 3.36
C THR A 55 -9.58 17.40 2.10
N VAL A 56 -8.51 16.72 1.67
CA VAL A 56 -7.80 17.08 0.45
C VAL A 56 -8.68 16.83 -0.79
N VAL A 57 -9.39 15.71 -0.84
CA VAL A 57 -10.30 15.40 -1.97
C VAL A 57 -11.48 16.38 -2.01
N GLU A 58 -12.06 16.69 -0.86
CA GLU A 58 -13.12 17.69 -0.69
C GLU A 58 -12.66 19.06 -1.20
N GLU A 59 -11.48 19.54 -0.78
CA GLU A 59 -10.93 20.83 -1.23
C GLU A 59 -10.78 20.89 -2.76
N ARG A 60 -10.28 19.82 -3.38
CA ARG A 60 -10.13 19.75 -4.84
C ARG A 60 -11.46 19.75 -5.57
N ILE A 61 -12.47 19.08 -5.02
CA ILE A 61 -13.82 19.04 -5.61
C ILE A 61 -14.56 20.36 -5.37
N TYR A 62 -14.37 21.01 -4.22
CA TYR A 62 -14.91 22.33 -3.95
C TYR A 62 -14.40 23.38 -4.94
N VAL A 63 -13.12 23.32 -5.30
CA VAL A 63 -12.54 24.17 -6.36
C VAL A 63 -13.17 23.90 -7.73
N ALA A 64 -13.56 22.65 -8.01
CA ALA A 64 -14.10 22.27 -9.32
C ALA A 64 -15.62 22.48 -9.47
N VAL A 65 -16.41 22.27 -8.41
CA VAL A 65 -17.89 22.17 -8.47
C VAL A 65 -18.59 23.20 -7.57
N GLY A 66 -17.85 23.88 -6.68
CA GLY A 66 -18.40 24.84 -5.73
C GLY A 66 -18.85 24.23 -4.41
N GLN A 67 -19.10 25.08 -3.41
CA GLN A 67 -19.46 24.67 -2.04
C GLN A 67 -20.91 24.15 -1.96
N GLY A 68 -21.08 22.83 -2.11
CA GLY A 68 -22.34 22.13 -1.81
C GLY A 68 -22.29 21.37 -0.48
N SER A 69 -23.35 21.43 0.32
CA SER A 69 -23.48 20.66 1.58
C SER A 69 -23.48 19.14 1.37
N ALA A 70 -23.78 18.67 0.15
CA ALA A 70 -23.75 17.25 -0.23
C ALA A 70 -22.36 16.74 -0.65
N VAL A 71 -21.43 17.63 -1.00
CA VAL A 71 -20.07 17.27 -1.46
C VAL A 71 -19.27 16.47 -0.43
N PRO A 72 -19.17 16.87 0.86
CA PRO A 72 -18.34 16.14 1.82
C PRO A 72 -18.95 14.78 2.18
N VAL A 73 -20.27 14.69 2.21
CA VAL A 73 -20.98 13.42 2.41
C VAL A 73 -20.74 12.47 1.23
N ALA A 74 -20.83 12.97 -0.01
CA ALA A 74 -20.58 12.18 -1.21
C ALA A 74 -19.12 11.71 -1.33
N VAL A 75 -18.14 12.56 -0.97
CA VAL A 75 -16.72 12.19 -0.98
C VAL A 75 -16.43 11.09 0.03
N ARG A 76 -16.93 11.21 1.26
CA ARG A 76 -16.73 10.20 2.30
C ARG A 76 -17.39 8.87 1.94
N THR A 77 -18.62 8.88 1.43
CA THR A 77 -19.31 7.65 1.01
C THR A 77 -18.59 6.98 -0.15
N LEU A 78 -18.11 7.76 -1.14
CA LEU A 78 -17.39 7.21 -2.30
C LEU A 78 -16.01 6.66 -1.91
N LEU A 79 -15.29 7.32 -0.99
CA LEU A 79 -14.05 6.79 -0.43
C LEU A 79 -14.30 5.46 0.29
N VAL A 80 -15.29 5.38 1.18
CA VAL A 80 -15.63 4.13 1.86
C VAL A 80 -16.06 3.05 0.86
N LEU A 81 -16.93 3.38 -0.10
CA LEU A 81 -17.38 2.45 -1.13
C LEU A 81 -16.19 1.89 -1.92
N SER A 82 -15.23 2.74 -2.32
CA SER A 82 -14.03 2.32 -3.03
C SER A 82 -13.19 1.34 -2.22
N THR A 83 -13.03 1.58 -0.91
CA THR A 83 -12.30 0.66 -0.02
C THR A 83 -13.02 -0.68 0.14
N VAL A 84 -14.35 -0.68 0.18
CA VAL A 84 -15.17 -1.91 0.27
C VAL A 84 -15.07 -2.72 -1.02
N VAL A 85 -15.15 -2.06 -2.19
CA VAL A 85 -14.97 -2.73 -3.49
C VAL A 85 -13.61 -3.39 -3.58
N VAL A 86 -12.54 -2.70 -3.16
CA VAL A 86 -11.18 -3.27 -3.12
C VAL A 86 -11.10 -4.45 -2.15
N ALA A 87 -11.73 -4.35 -0.97
CA ALA A 87 -11.74 -5.43 0.02
C ALA A 87 -12.47 -6.68 -0.47
N VAL A 88 -13.56 -6.53 -1.24
CA VAL A 88 -14.31 -7.65 -1.83
C VAL A 88 -13.56 -8.25 -3.04
N ALA A 89 -12.92 -7.41 -3.85
CA ALA A 89 -12.15 -7.87 -5.01
C ALA A 89 -10.86 -8.61 -4.61
N LEU A 90 -10.26 -8.28 -3.47
CA LEU A 90 -8.99 -8.85 -3.00
C LEU A 90 -9.17 -9.42 -1.58
N PRO A 91 -9.75 -10.64 -1.43
CA PRO A 91 -10.03 -11.23 -0.12
C PRO A 91 -8.76 -11.64 0.67
N PHE A 92 -7.59 -11.66 0.02
CA PHE A 92 -6.32 -12.07 0.61
C PHE A 92 -5.41 -10.87 0.93
N PHE A 93 -5.25 -10.60 2.24
CA PHE A 93 -4.42 -9.51 2.76
C PHE A 93 -2.95 -9.55 2.30
N GLY A 94 -2.39 -10.75 2.14
CA GLY A 94 -1.00 -10.93 1.70
C GLY A 94 -0.73 -10.36 0.30
N TYR A 95 -1.62 -10.63 -0.67
CA TYR A 95 -1.48 -10.12 -2.04
C TYR A 95 -1.70 -8.60 -2.11
N LEU A 96 -2.66 -8.07 -1.34
CA LEU A 96 -2.90 -6.63 -1.28
C LEU A 96 -1.67 -5.90 -0.70
N MET A 97 -1.07 -6.41 0.37
CA MET A 97 0.15 -5.82 0.96
C MET A 97 1.35 -5.92 0.02
N ALA A 98 1.49 -7.03 -0.72
CA ALA A 98 2.54 -7.19 -1.73
C ALA A 98 2.36 -6.20 -2.90
N LEU A 99 1.13 -6.00 -3.38
CA LEU A 99 0.82 -5.06 -4.44
C LEU A 99 1.04 -3.61 -3.99
N VAL A 100 0.54 -3.23 -2.81
CA VAL A 100 0.72 -1.89 -2.24
C VAL A 100 2.22 -1.62 -2.00
N GLY A 101 2.96 -2.59 -1.47
CA GLY A 101 4.40 -2.47 -1.27
C GLY A 101 5.18 -2.33 -2.58
N SER A 102 4.92 -3.19 -3.57
CA SER A 102 5.67 -3.20 -4.83
C SER A 102 5.35 -2.01 -5.73
N PHE A 103 4.09 -1.56 -5.80
CA PHE A 103 3.70 -0.48 -6.69
C PHE A 103 3.76 0.90 -6.00
N LEU A 104 3.04 1.07 -4.90
CA LEU A 104 2.91 2.37 -4.24
C LEU A 104 4.18 2.74 -3.46
N SER A 105 4.81 1.80 -2.74
CA SER A 105 6.04 2.13 -2.00
C SER A 105 7.21 2.40 -2.92
N VAL A 106 7.39 1.63 -4.01
CA VAL A 106 8.45 1.90 -4.99
C VAL A 106 8.19 3.23 -5.70
N GLY A 107 6.93 3.52 -6.05
CA GLY A 107 6.53 4.82 -6.62
C GLY A 107 6.86 6.01 -5.71
N VAL A 108 6.46 5.94 -4.44
CA VAL A 108 6.64 7.08 -3.54
C VAL A 108 8.07 7.19 -3.02
N SER A 109 8.71 6.08 -2.67
CA SER A 109 10.02 6.10 -2.01
C SER A 109 11.20 6.10 -2.97
N MET A 110 11.06 5.52 -4.18
CA MET A 110 12.14 5.52 -5.17
C MET A 110 11.86 6.48 -6.32
N LEU A 111 10.66 6.45 -6.91
CA LEU A 111 10.40 7.26 -8.11
C LEU A 111 10.30 8.76 -7.83
N LEU A 112 9.55 9.15 -6.80
CA LEU A 112 9.33 10.54 -6.45
C LEU A 112 10.64 11.32 -6.18
N PRO A 113 11.58 10.86 -5.32
CA PRO A 113 12.84 11.57 -5.10
C PRO A 113 13.73 11.61 -6.35
N CYS A 114 13.75 10.55 -7.16
CA CYS A 114 14.52 10.52 -8.41
C CYS A 114 13.97 11.54 -9.44
N VAL A 115 12.65 11.64 -9.59
CA VAL A 115 12.03 12.62 -10.48
C VAL A 115 12.25 14.05 -9.97
N CYS A 116 12.14 14.27 -8.65
CA CYS A 116 12.45 15.56 -8.04
C CYS A 116 13.92 15.96 -8.25
N TYR A 117 14.86 15.02 -8.08
CA TYR A 117 16.28 15.25 -8.34
C TYR A 117 16.54 15.63 -9.81
N LEU A 118 15.99 14.87 -10.76
CA LEU A 118 16.14 15.17 -12.19
C LEU A 118 15.47 16.50 -12.59
N ARG A 119 14.34 16.88 -11.98
CA ARG A 119 13.70 18.17 -12.25
C ARG A 119 14.48 19.36 -11.69
N ILE A 120 15.15 19.21 -10.56
CA ILE A 120 15.94 20.27 -9.91
C ILE A 120 17.32 20.40 -10.54
N PHE A 121 18.03 19.29 -10.76
CA PHE A 121 19.39 19.26 -11.31
C PHE A 121 19.47 19.11 -12.84
N GLY A 122 18.34 18.84 -13.51
CA GLY A 122 18.24 18.81 -14.97
C GLY A 122 18.16 20.18 -15.64
N ALA A 123 18.19 21.28 -14.87
CA ALA A 123 18.47 22.62 -15.41
C ALA A 123 19.95 22.68 -15.87
N PRO A 124 20.26 23.36 -16.99
CA PRO A 124 21.33 23.01 -17.94
C PRO A 124 22.76 23.39 -17.49
N SER A 125 23.16 23.04 -16.26
CA SER A 125 24.43 23.45 -15.67
C SER A 125 25.10 22.35 -14.83
N MET A 126 25.35 21.17 -15.40
CA MET A 126 26.37 20.26 -14.86
C MET A 126 26.82 19.22 -15.91
N ASN A 127 28.11 18.87 -15.88
CA ASN A 127 28.82 17.96 -16.79
C ASN A 127 28.01 16.74 -17.29
N CYS A 128 27.81 16.68 -18.60
CA CYS A 128 26.98 15.69 -19.31
C CYS A 128 27.33 14.21 -19.01
N CYS A 129 28.62 13.87 -18.85
CA CYS A 129 29.06 12.48 -18.62
C CYS A 129 28.69 11.92 -17.23
N ARG A 130 28.68 12.76 -16.18
CA ARG A 130 28.34 12.31 -14.81
C ARG A 130 26.83 12.18 -14.64
N THR A 131 26.08 13.14 -15.20
CA THR A 131 24.62 13.10 -15.28
C THR A 131 24.13 11.88 -16.07
N ALA A 132 24.83 11.47 -17.14
CA ALA A 132 24.46 10.28 -17.91
C ALA A 132 24.60 8.98 -17.10
N MET A 133 25.65 8.83 -16.28
CA MET A 133 25.79 7.66 -15.40
C MET A 133 24.75 7.65 -14.28
N GLU A 134 24.48 8.79 -13.65
CA GLU A 134 23.44 8.92 -12.62
C GLU A 134 22.03 8.64 -13.19
N ALA A 135 21.72 9.17 -14.36
CA ALA A 135 20.47 8.90 -15.07
C ALA A 135 20.34 7.42 -15.48
N GLY A 136 21.44 6.79 -15.90
CA GLY A 136 21.48 5.36 -16.22
C GLY A 136 21.19 4.48 -14.99
N ALA A 137 21.77 4.80 -13.83
CA ALA A 137 21.49 4.09 -12.58
C ALA A 137 20.04 4.26 -12.12
N ILE A 138 19.49 5.48 -12.22
CA ILE A 138 18.09 5.76 -11.90
C ILE A 138 17.15 4.98 -12.84
N PHE A 139 17.44 4.97 -14.14
CA PHE A 139 16.67 4.20 -15.12
C PHE A 139 16.75 2.68 -14.86
N GLY A 140 17.92 2.19 -14.42
CA GLY A 140 18.11 0.80 -14.01
C GLY A 140 17.22 0.41 -12.82
N ILE A 141 17.20 1.22 -11.75
CA ILE A 141 16.34 1.00 -10.57
C ILE A 141 14.86 1.04 -10.96
N LEU A 142 14.51 1.96 -11.87
CA LEU A 142 13.18 2.11 -12.47
C LEU A 142 12.71 0.85 -13.20
N ALA A 143 13.54 0.34 -14.10
CA ALA A 143 13.26 -0.86 -14.87
C ALA A 143 13.14 -2.09 -13.97
N LEU A 144 14.02 -2.24 -12.97
CA LEU A 144 13.96 -3.32 -11.99
C LEU A 144 12.67 -3.24 -11.15
N GLY A 145 12.31 -2.06 -10.66
CA GLY A 145 11.07 -1.83 -9.91
C GLY A 145 9.82 -2.13 -10.74
N ALA A 146 9.81 -1.73 -12.02
CA ALA A 146 8.73 -2.03 -12.95
C ALA A 146 8.61 -3.54 -13.23
N LEU A 147 9.73 -4.25 -13.43
CA LEU A 147 9.74 -5.70 -13.62
C LEU A 147 9.18 -6.44 -12.40
N VAL A 148 9.57 -6.03 -11.18
CA VAL A 148 9.03 -6.58 -9.93
C VAL A 148 7.54 -6.28 -9.79
N ALA A 149 7.10 -5.07 -10.13
CA ALA A 149 5.67 -4.71 -10.09
C ALA A 149 4.85 -5.53 -11.10
N VAL A 150 5.33 -5.70 -12.33
CA VAL A 150 4.65 -6.48 -13.37
C VAL A 150 4.59 -7.96 -13.00
N THR A 151 5.71 -8.55 -12.60
CA THR A 151 5.76 -9.97 -12.20
C THR A 151 4.94 -10.24 -10.94
N GLY A 152 4.97 -9.33 -9.95
CA GLY A 152 4.18 -9.42 -8.73
C GLY A 152 2.67 -9.27 -8.99
N THR A 153 2.28 -8.34 -9.86
CA THR A 153 0.87 -8.15 -10.26
C THR A 153 0.38 -9.36 -11.06
N TYR A 154 1.17 -9.85 -12.01
CA TYR A 154 0.81 -11.02 -12.81
C TYR A 154 0.67 -12.28 -11.95
N SER A 155 1.61 -12.53 -11.02
CA SER A 155 1.53 -13.66 -10.10
C SER A 155 0.29 -13.58 -9.19
N SER A 156 -0.02 -12.39 -8.67
CA SER A 156 -1.18 -12.19 -7.80
C SER A 156 -2.50 -12.38 -8.55
N VAL A 157 -2.62 -11.81 -9.76
CA VAL A 157 -3.81 -11.95 -10.60
C VAL A 157 -4.00 -13.40 -11.02
N MET A 158 -2.93 -14.11 -11.39
CA MET A 158 -3.04 -15.50 -11.79
C MET A 158 -3.42 -16.41 -10.62
N GLN A 159 -2.93 -16.14 -9.42
CA GLN A 159 -3.37 -16.84 -8.20
C GLN A 159 -4.83 -16.55 -7.84
N ILE A 160 -5.33 -15.33 -8.08
CA ILE A 160 -6.74 -14.99 -7.88
C ILE A 160 -7.63 -15.75 -8.87
N ILE A 161 -7.25 -15.80 -10.15
CA ILE A 161 -8.02 -16.51 -11.19
C ILE A 161 -8.03 -18.02 -10.95
N HIS A 162 -6.94 -18.59 -10.46
CA HIS A 162 -6.82 -20.03 -10.22
C HIS A 162 -7.45 -20.49 -8.89
N HIS A 163 -7.87 -19.56 -8.03
CA HIS A 163 -8.59 -19.82 -6.78
C HIS A 163 -10.05 -19.34 -6.78
N LEU A 164 -10.51 -18.72 -7.88
CA LEU A 164 -11.94 -18.58 -8.20
C LEU A 164 -12.47 -19.88 -8.82
#